data_AF-A0A1F4AVQ3-F1
#
_entry.id   AF-A0A1F4AVQ3-F1
#
_cell.length_a   1.000
_cell.length_b   1.000
_cell.length_c   1.000
_cell.angle_alpha   90.00
_cell.angle_beta   90.00
_cell.angle_gamma   90.00
#
_symmetry.space_group_name_H-M   'P 1'
#
loop_
_entity.id
_entity.type
_entity.pdbx_description
1 polymer ?
#
loop_
_entity_poly.entity_id
_entity_poly.type
_entity_poly.pdbx_seq_one_letter_code
_entity_poly.pdbx_strand_id
1 'polypeptide(L)'
;METRLTLRPGMPGTKKLLARYGERLVCVRYLYDQARGRPRRPRRNDHDLVGVRVAWNETELRIAVKRAGAIWRPRQKLWETSWEAVRALGIEHRVVTG
;
A
#
# COMPACT_ATOMS: atom_id res chain seq x y z
N MET A 1 -7.88 20.65 7.89
CA MET A 1 -8.02 19.80 9.09
C MET A 1 -9.18 20.35 9.90
N GLU A 2 -10.31 19.65 9.94
CA GLU A 2 -11.53 20.12 10.61
C GLU A 2 -11.81 19.30 11.87
N THR A 3 -12.12 19.98 12.99
CA THR A 3 -12.59 19.31 14.21
C THR A 3 -14.10 19.17 14.13
N ARG A 4 -14.62 17.93 14.04
CA ARG A 4 -16.07 17.70 13.90
C ARG A 4 -16.77 17.37 15.22
N LEU A 5 -16.04 16.82 16.20
CA LEU A 5 -16.64 16.32 17.42
C LEU A 5 -15.69 16.45 18.61
N THR A 6 -16.20 17.01 19.70
CA THR A 6 -15.53 17.05 21.00
C THR A 6 -16.34 16.21 21.98
N LEU A 7 -15.75 15.13 22.47
CA LEU A 7 -16.36 14.23 23.46
C LEU A 7 -15.75 14.43 24.84
N ARG A 8 -16.61 14.33 25.86
CA ARG A 8 -16.17 14.32 27.25
C ARG A 8 -15.72 12.91 27.65
N PRO A 9 -14.77 12.78 28.59
CA PRO A 9 -14.38 11.49 29.14
C PRO A 9 -15.60 10.74 29.70
N GLY A 10 -15.81 9.49 29.29
CA GLY A 10 -16.93 8.64 29.71
C GLY A 10 -18.06 8.50 28.67
N MET A 11 -18.11 9.37 27.66
CA MET A 11 -19.04 9.24 26.53
C MET A 11 -18.73 8.00 25.67
N PRO A 12 -19.73 7.44 24.95
CA PRO A 12 -19.50 6.37 23.98
C PRO A 12 -18.33 6.71 23.04
N GLY A 13 -17.39 5.77 22.86
CA GLY A 13 -16.15 5.98 22.08
C GLY A 13 -14.94 6.48 22.89
N THR A 14 -15.12 7.04 24.09
CA THR A 14 -14.01 7.54 24.93
C THR A 14 -13.60 6.62 26.08
N LYS A 15 -14.39 5.58 26.37
CA LYS A 15 -14.18 4.68 27.53
C LYS A 15 -12.80 4.03 27.58
N LYS A 16 -12.24 3.63 26.43
CA LYS A 16 -10.87 3.07 26.33
C LYS A 16 -9.79 4.11 26.65
N LEU A 17 -10.00 5.35 26.22
CA LEU A 17 -9.07 6.45 26.49
C LEU A 17 -9.15 6.85 27.96
N LEU A 18 -10.35 6.87 28.53
CA LEU A 18 -10.55 7.10 29.96
C LEU A 18 -9.87 6.00 30.80
N ALA A 19 -9.95 4.73 30.42
CA ALA A 19 -9.24 3.66 31.12
C ALA A 19 -7.70 3.81 31.06
N ARG A 20 -7.16 4.38 29.97
CA ARG A 20 -5.71 4.57 29.80
C ARG A 20 -5.18 5.81 30.51
N TYR A 21 -5.93 6.91 30.49
CA TYR A 21 -5.47 8.22 30.94
C TYR A 21 -6.13 8.68 32.25
N GLY A 22 -7.21 8.04 32.67
CA GLY A 22 -7.92 8.33 33.92
C GLY A 22 -8.32 9.80 34.02
N GLU A 23 -8.10 10.38 35.20
CA GLU A 23 -8.38 11.78 35.52
C GLU A 23 -7.54 12.79 34.73
N ARG A 24 -6.45 12.34 34.09
CA ARG A 24 -5.61 13.19 33.24
C ARG A 24 -6.23 13.46 31.87
N LEU A 25 -7.31 12.76 31.51
CA LEU A 25 -8.00 12.95 30.24
C LEU A 25 -9.01 14.11 30.36
N VAL A 26 -8.72 15.23 29.70
CA VAL A 26 -9.57 16.44 29.74
C VAL A 26 -10.74 16.35 28.74
N CYS A 27 -10.46 16.08 27.47
CA CYS A 27 -11.46 15.89 26.42
C CYS A 27 -10.87 15.13 25.23
N VAL A 28 -11.72 14.53 24.40
CA VAL A 28 -11.32 13.83 23.17
C VAL A 28 -11.86 14.61 21.98
N ARG A 29 -10.98 15.08 21.10
CA ARG A 29 -11.35 15.78 19.86
C ARG A 29 -11.08 14.88 18.66
N TYR A 30 -12.11 14.58 17.88
CA TYR A 30 -11.95 13.88 16.61
C TYR A 30 -11.59 14.90 15.52
N LEU A 31 -10.35 14.79 15.04
CA LEU A 31 -9.86 15.53 13.89
C LEU A 31 -9.89 14.63 12.67
N TYR A 32 -10.54 15.08 11.61
CA TYR A 32 -10.47 14.41 10.32
C TYR A 32 -9.46 15.14 9.44
N ASP A 33 -8.48 14.39 8.95
CA ASP A 33 -7.50 14.88 7.99
C ASP A 33 -7.90 14.37 6.60
N GLN A 34 -8.49 15.26 5.79
CA GLN A 34 -8.86 14.95 4.41
C GLN A 34 -7.64 14.61 3.54
N ALA A 35 -6.43 15.05 3.91
CA ALA A 35 -5.20 14.69 3.19
C ALA A 35 -4.73 13.25 3.45
N ARG A 36 -5.21 12.60 4.52
CA ARG A 36 -4.91 11.19 4.85
C ARG A 36 -5.78 10.19 4.10
N GLY A 37 -6.42 10.61 3.00
CA GLY A 37 -7.34 9.81 2.18
C GLY A 37 -6.74 8.63 1.42
N ARG A 38 -5.55 8.11 1.77
CA ARG A 38 -5.05 6.81 1.29
C ARG A 38 -4.35 6.11 2.45
N PRO A 39 -4.72 4.87 2.82
CA PRO A 39 -3.84 4.07 3.66
C PRO A 39 -2.47 4.08 2.99
N ARG A 40 -1.40 4.34 3.77
CA ARG A 40 -0.05 4.16 3.25
C ARG A 40 0.01 2.72 2.77
N ARG A 41 0.00 2.50 1.45
CA ARG A 41 0.21 1.16 0.90
C ARG A 41 1.49 0.65 1.57
N PRO A 42 1.50 -0.59 2.09
CA PRO A 42 2.71 -1.14 2.66
C PRO A 42 3.83 -0.88 1.64
N ARG A 43 4.94 -0.29 2.11
CA ARG A 43 6.10 -0.08 1.24
C ARG A 43 6.49 -1.47 0.77
N ARG A 44 6.24 -1.81 -0.50
CA ARG A 44 6.77 -3.04 -1.09
C ARG A 44 8.27 -3.01 -0.89
N ASN A 45 8.81 -4.10 -0.37
CA ASN A 45 10.25 -4.27 -0.32
C ASN A 45 10.76 -4.39 -1.76
N ASP A 46 11.98 -3.96 -2.00
CA ASP A 46 12.59 -3.96 -3.33
C ASP A 46 12.72 -5.39 -3.88
N HIS A 47 12.83 -6.38 -2.99
CA HIS A 47 12.87 -7.80 -3.31
C HIS A 47 11.50 -8.49 -3.41
N ASP A 48 10.38 -7.77 -3.21
CA ASP A 48 9.05 -8.37 -3.33
C ASP A 48 8.81 -8.82 -4.78
N LEU A 49 8.48 -10.10 -4.97
CA LEU A 49 8.14 -10.64 -6.29
C LEU A 49 6.75 -10.17 -6.70
N VAL A 50 6.65 -9.64 -7.91
CA VAL A 50 5.41 -9.12 -8.49
C VAL A 50 5.19 -9.68 -9.89
N GLY A 51 3.92 -10.00 -10.19
CA GLY A 51 3.51 -10.44 -11.52
C GLY A 51 3.30 -9.26 -12.45
N VAL A 52 4.00 -9.25 -13.58
CA VAL A 52 3.90 -8.25 -14.65
C VAL A 52 3.24 -8.88 -15.86
N ARG A 53 2.28 -8.16 -16.45
CA ARG A 53 1.70 -8.53 -17.75
C ARG A 53 2.53 -7.92 -18.87
N VAL A 54 3.11 -8.79 -19.70
CA VAL A 54 3.88 -8.40 -20.89
C VAL A 54 3.20 -9.05 -22.09
N ALA A 55 2.82 -8.23 -23.07
CA ALA A 55 2.17 -8.74 -24.28
C ALA A 55 3.20 -9.44 -25.20
N TRP A 56 2.71 -10.32 -26.07
CA TRP A 56 3.58 -11.11 -26.93
C TRP A 56 4.41 -10.25 -27.91
N ASN A 57 3.83 -9.15 -28.38
CA ASN A 57 4.43 -8.19 -29.32
C ASN A 57 5.53 -7.31 -28.68
N GLU A 58 5.68 -7.33 -27.36
CA GLU A 58 6.64 -6.49 -26.63
C GLU A 58 7.97 -7.23 -26.43
N THR A 59 8.64 -7.52 -27.54
CA THR A 59 9.90 -8.28 -27.58
C THR A 59 10.99 -7.66 -26.70
N GLU A 60 11.14 -6.34 -26.74
CA GLU A 60 12.12 -5.61 -25.92
C GLU A 60 11.82 -5.76 -24.43
N LEU A 61 10.55 -5.66 -24.04
CA LEU A 61 10.15 -5.81 -22.65
C LEU A 61 10.36 -7.24 -22.16
N ARG A 62 10.12 -8.26 -23.00
CA ARG A 62 10.44 -9.65 -22.68
C ARG A 62 11.94 -9.86 -22.48
N ILE A 63 12.78 -9.27 -23.33
CA ILE A 63 14.23 -9.35 -23.19
C ILE A 63 14.68 -8.66 -21.90
N ALA A 64 14.15 -7.48 -21.61
CA ALA A 64 14.48 -6.71 -20.42
C ALA A 64 14.06 -7.43 -19.13
N VAL A 65 12.84 -7.95 -19.09
CA VAL A 65 12.29 -8.73 -17.97
C VAL A 65 13.09 -10.03 -17.78
N LYS A 66 13.45 -10.73 -18.85
CA LYS A 66 14.32 -11.92 -18.78
C LYS A 66 15.73 -11.59 -18.27
N ARG A 67 16.32 -10.46 -18.69
CA ARG A 67 17.62 -9.98 -18.18
C ARG A 67 17.56 -9.63 -16.71
N ALA A 68 16.43 -9.12 -16.23
CA ALA A 68 16.19 -8.82 -14.82
C ALA A 68 15.90 -10.06 -13.96
N GLY A 69 16.12 -11.28 -14.49
CA GLY A 69 15.93 -12.53 -13.74
C GLY A 69 14.46 -12.93 -13.56
N ALA A 70 13.55 -12.40 -14.39
CA ALA A 70 12.15 -12.72 -14.27
C ALA A 70 11.84 -14.17 -14.67
N ILE A 71 10.88 -14.76 -13.98
CA ILE A 71 10.42 -16.13 -14.17
C ILE A 71 9.07 -16.10 -14.88
N TRP A 72 8.94 -16.82 -15.99
CA TRP A 72 7.66 -16.98 -16.67
C TRP A 72 6.77 -17.97 -15.92
N ARG A 73 5.56 -17.55 -15.53
CA ARG A 73 4.54 -18.41 -14.90
C ARG A 73 3.42 -18.73 -15.91
N PRO A 74 3.46 -19.90 -16.58
CA PRO A 74 2.53 -20.22 -17.65
C PRO A 74 1.07 -20.36 -17.18
N ARG A 75 0.85 -20.86 -15.96
CA ARG A 75 -0.49 -20.98 -15.36
C ARG A 75 -1.20 -19.63 -15.21
N GLN A 76 -0.45 -18.60 -14.87
CA GLN A 76 -0.99 -17.26 -14.64
C GLN A 76 -0.87 -16.36 -15.88
N LYS A 77 -0.09 -16.78 -16.88
CA LYS A 77 0.30 -15.98 -18.06
C LYS A 77 0.95 -14.65 -17.65
N LEU A 78 1.76 -14.67 -16.59
CA LEU A 78 2.45 -13.52 -16.02
C LEU A 78 3.95 -13.79 -15.92
N TRP A 79 4.73 -12.72 -16.04
CA TRP A 79 6.15 -12.73 -15.69
C TRP A 79 6.30 -12.30 -14.24
N GLU A 80 6.94 -13.10 -13.40
CA GLU A 80 7.28 -12.69 -12.05
C GLU A 80 8.69 -12.13 -11.98
N THR A 81 8.85 -10.95 -11.39
CA THR A 81 10.16 -10.30 -11.18
C THR A 81 10.13 -9.49 -9.88
N SER A 82 11.29 -9.01 -9.42
CA SER A 82 11.35 -8.18 -8.22
C SER A 82 10.74 -6.79 -8.46
N TRP A 83 10.22 -6.18 -7.41
CA TRP A 83 9.71 -4.81 -7.47
C TRP A 83 10.79 -3.81 -7.91
N GLU A 84 12.05 -4.03 -7.51
CA GLU A 84 13.20 -3.27 -7.98
C GLU A 84 13.32 -3.28 -9.52
N ALA A 85 13.25 -4.46 -10.14
CA ALA A 85 13.31 -4.61 -11.59
C ALA A 85 12.12 -3.91 -12.28
N VAL A 86 10.92 -3.99 -11.69
CA VAL A 86 9.74 -3.28 -12.20
C VAL A 86 9.94 -1.76 -12.19
N ARG A 87 10.47 -1.21 -11.09
CA ARG A 87 10.76 0.24 -10.99
C ARG A 87 11.84 0.65 -11.97
N ALA A 88 12.92 -0.13 -12.08
CA ALA A 88 14.02 0.13 -13.00
C ALA A 88 13.56 0.12 -14.47
N LEU A 89 12.60 -0.74 -14.81
CA LEU A 89 12.02 -0.85 -16.15
C LEU A 89 10.83 0.11 -16.39
N GLY A 90 10.37 0.86 -15.38
CA GLY A 90 9.23 1.77 -15.50
C GLY A 90 7.88 1.09 -15.79
N ILE A 91 7.75 -0.21 -15.52
CA ILE A 91 6.58 -1.02 -15.85
C ILE A 91 5.60 -1.22 -14.69
N GLU A 92 5.67 -0.34 -13.68
CA GLU A 92 4.83 -0.39 -12.48
C GLU A 92 3.32 -0.45 -12.78
N HIS A 93 2.88 0.27 -13.81
CA HIS A 93 1.48 0.32 -14.26
C HIS A 93 0.94 -1.03 -14.80
N ARG A 94 1.84 -1.98 -15.08
CA ARG A 94 1.52 -3.30 -15.65
C ARG A 94 1.57 -4.43 -14.62
N VAL A 95 1.87 -4.09 -13.37
CA VAL A 95 1.90 -5.05 -12.27
C VAL A 95 0.48 -5.45 -11.90
N VAL A 96 0.21 -6.74 -11.96
CA VAL A 96 -1.01 -7.34 -11.45
C VAL A 96 -0.87 -7.42 -9.94
N THR A 97 -1.58 -6.54 -9.22
CA THR A 97 -1.73 -6.63 -7.78
C THR A 97 -3.01 -7.43 -7.52
N GLY A 98 -2.86 -8.65 -7.01
CA GLY A 98 -3.96 -9.44 -6.46
C GLY A 98 -4.44 -8.89 -5.12
#